data_AF-A0A1I1NEW8-F1
#
_entry.id   AF-A0A1I1NEW8-F1
#
_cell.length_a   1.000
_cell.length_b   1.000
_cell.length_c   1.000
_cell.angle_alpha   90.00
_cell.angle_beta   90.00
_cell.angle_gamma   90.00
#
_symmetry.space_group_name_H-M   'P 1'
#
loop_
_entity.id
_entity.type
_entity.pdbx_description
1 polymer ?
#
loop_
_entity_poly.entity_id
_entity_poly.type
_entity_poly.pdbx_seq_one_letter_code
_entity_poly.pdbx_strand_id
1 'polypeptide(L)'
;MRYYTFNSSKSVQQKRLVFNELFIIRIFQYFQNFVIIIFPLILSVGFLIVQLNIKNVILLPLSIVTLIASIFYAHFIYTQIIKASKFRKTKGIGKKTNIDLVENICHRNGWKIVKSDKQSHVIIIEKAKIAYHLGRELFVVYENKEIYVRCLAYVRANAIHPFLWRSQRKIENSLIDDIRKDWFG
;
A
#
# COMPACT_ATOMS: atom_id res chain seq x y z
N MET A 1 1.01 10.35 10.30
CA MET A 1 1.95 9.42 9.67
C MET A 1 1.90 8.09 10.42
N ARG A 2 1.95 6.94 9.73
CA ARG A 2 1.67 5.63 10.37
C ARG A 2 2.90 4.97 11.00
N TYR A 3 4.08 5.54 10.83
CA TYR A 3 5.31 5.02 11.46
C TYR A 3 5.22 4.92 12.99
N TYR A 4 4.47 5.79 13.67
CA TYR A 4 4.28 5.74 15.12
C TYR A 4 3.64 4.43 15.58
N THR A 5 2.62 3.97 14.88
CA THR A 5 1.86 2.76 15.24
C THR A 5 2.43 1.49 14.61
N PHE A 6 3.47 1.58 13.77
CA PHE A 6 4.07 0.42 13.12
C PHE A 6 4.63 -0.58 14.13
N ASN A 7 4.24 -1.85 13.98
CA ASN A 7 4.69 -2.97 14.80
C ASN A 7 5.56 -3.92 13.95
N SER A 8 6.88 -3.76 14.04
CA SER A 8 7.86 -4.53 13.28
C SER A 8 7.79 -6.02 13.58
N SER A 9 7.76 -6.42 14.86
CA SER A 9 7.71 -7.83 15.28
C SER A 9 6.49 -8.58 14.70
N LYS A 10 5.28 -8.03 14.86
CA LYS A 10 4.07 -8.62 14.25
C LYS A 10 4.12 -8.60 12.72
N SER A 11 4.77 -7.59 12.14
CA SER A 11 4.88 -7.46 10.68
C SER A 11 5.83 -8.49 10.06
N VAL A 12 6.92 -8.84 10.75
CA VAL A 12 7.81 -9.97 10.38
C VAL A 12 7.01 -11.27 10.37
N GLN A 13 6.37 -11.60 11.51
CA GLN A 13 5.64 -12.86 11.69
C GLN A 13 4.54 -13.06 10.65
N GLN A 14 3.80 -11.99 10.33
CA GLN A 14 2.67 -12.06 9.39
C GLN A 14 3.06 -11.76 7.93
N LYS A 15 4.33 -11.42 7.66
CA LYS A 15 4.85 -11.01 6.34
C LYS A 15 3.99 -9.94 5.65
N ARG A 16 3.43 -9.04 6.45
CA ARG A 16 2.60 -7.91 6.02
C ARG A 16 2.76 -6.74 6.98
N LEU A 17 2.43 -5.54 6.53
CA LEU A 17 2.42 -4.37 7.41
C LEU A 17 1.33 -4.50 8.47
N VAL A 18 1.74 -4.45 9.73
CA VAL A 18 0.85 -4.46 10.90
C VAL A 18 1.06 -3.19 11.70
N PHE A 19 -0.04 -2.50 11.99
CA PHE A 19 -0.07 -1.30 12.80
C PHE A 19 -0.86 -1.58 14.09
N ASN A 20 -0.32 -1.15 15.24
CA ASN A 20 -1.00 -1.14 16.53
C ASN A 20 -1.96 0.05 16.59
N GLU A 21 -3.05 -0.05 15.85
CA GLU A 21 -4.11 0.96 15.85
C GLU A 21 -5.20 0.60 16.86
N LEU A 22 -5.85 1.63 17.40
CA LEU A 22 -7.04 1.47 18.24
C LEU A 22 -8.10 0.68 17.47
N PHE A 23 -8.83 -0.17 18.17
CA PHE A 23 -9.86 -1.03 17.58
C PHE A 23 -10.90 -0.25 16.77
N ILE A 24 -11.33 0.91 17.27
CA ILE A 24 -12.27 1.82 16.61
C ILE A 24 -11.73 2.29 15.25
N ILE A 25 -10.47 2.71 15.19
CA ILE A 25 -9.82 3.16 13.94
C ILE A 25 -9.79 2.02 12.92
N ARG A 26 -9.50 0.80 13.37
CA ARG A 26 -9.51 -0.39 12.52
C ARG A 26 -10.90 -0.66 11.94
N ILE A 27 -11.96 -0.55 12.76
CA ILE A 27 -13.35 -0.67 12.30
C ILE A 27 -13.66 0.38 11.23
N PHE A 28 -13.35 1.64 11.49
CA PHE A 28 -13.60 2.71 10.53
C PHE A 28 -12.89 2.48 9.19
N GLN A 29 -11.65 1.97 9.20
CA GLN A 29 -10.94 1.63 7.96
C GLN A 29 -11.60 0.48 7.21
N TYR A 30 -12.05 -0.57 7.90
CA TYR A 30 -12.80 -1.65 7.26
C TYR A 30 -14.12 -1.17 6.69
N PHE A 31 -14.86 -0.34 7.43
CA PHE A 31 -16.10 0.25 6.97
C PHE A 31 -15.88 1.15 5.75
N GLN A 32 -14.88 2.02 5.76
CA GLN A 32 -14.53 2.86 4.62
C GLN A 32 -14.19 2.01 3.39
N ASN A 33 -13.37 0.97 3.54
CA ASN A 33 -13.02 0.05 2.46
C ASN A 33 -14.27 -0.67 1.92
N PHE A 34 -15.15 -1.13 2.80
CA PHE A 34 -16.42 -1.77 2.45
C PHE A 34 -17.32 -0.85 1.64
N VAL A 35 -17.51 0.40 2.09
CA VAL A 35 -18.30 1.41 1.38
C VAL A 35 -17.72 1.69 -0.01
N ILE A 36 -16.41 1.89 -0.13
CA ILE A 36 -15.77 2.18 -1.43
C ILE A 36 -15.93 1.03 -2.43
N ILE A 37 -15.92 -0.23 -1.96
CA ILE A 37 -16.12 -1.42 -2.81
C ILE A 37 -17.59 -1.57 -3.23
N ILE A 38 -18.52 -1.39 -2.29
CA ILE A 38 -19.94 -1.74 -2.49
C ILE A 38 -20.75 -0.60 -3.10
N PHE A 39 -20.38 0.64 -2.83
CA PHE A 39 -21.13 1.81 -3.31
C PHE A 39 -21.34 1.80 -4.84
N PRO A 40 -20.33 1.50 -5.68
CA PRO A 40 -20.53 1.36 -7.13
C PRO A 40 -21.52 0.25 -7.50
N LEU A 41 -21.52 -0.86 -6.76
CA LEU A 41 -22.43 -1.99 -6.98
C LEU A 41 -23.87 -1.57 -6.69
N ILE A 42 -24.12 -0.97 -5.52
CA ILE A 42 -25.46 -0.50 -5.11
C ILE A 42 -26.03 0.46 -6.16
N LEU A 43 -25.23 1.43 -6.61
CA LEU A 43 -25.67 2.39 -7.63
C LEU A 43 -26.05 1.71 -8.95
N SER A 44 -25.21 0.78 -9.44
CA SER A 44 -25.50 0.06 -10.68
C SER A 44 -26.70 -0.88 -10.58
N VAL A 45 -26.90 -1.54 -9.43
CA VAL A 45 -28.08 -2.37 -9.17
C VAL A 45 -29.34 -1.50 -9.12
N GLY A 46 -29.29 -0.37 -8.41
CA GLY A 46 -30.39 0.59 -8.38
C GLY A 46 -30.74 1.12 -9.77
N PHE A 47 -29.73 1.45 -10.57
CA PHE A 47 -29.93 1.88 -11.96
C PHE A 47 -30.62 0.79 -12.80
N LEU A 48 -30.17 -0.47 -12.70
CA LEU A 48 -30.80 -1.61 -13.38
C LEU A 48 -32.27 -1.80 -12.96
N ILE A 49 -32.56 -1.78 -11.65
CA ILE A 49 -33.93 -1.93 -11.12
C ILE A 49 -34.85 -0.84 -11.68
N VAL A 50 -34.38 0.41 -11.72
CA VAL A 50 -35.14 1.52 -12.29
C VAL A 50 -35.42 1.32 -13.78
N GLN A 51 -34.42 0.88 -14.57
CA GLN A 51 -34.63 0.63 -16.00
C GLN A 51 -35.57 -0.55 -16.28
N LEU A 52 -35.55 -1.59 -15.44
CA LEU A 52 -36.49 -2.71 -15.52
C LEU A 52 -37.93 -2.25 -15.24
N ASN A 53 -38.13 -1.40 -14.22
CA ASN A 53 -39.46 -0.90 -13.85
C ASN A 53 -40.05 0.03 -14.92
N ILE A 54 -39.23 0.90 -15.51
CA ILE A 54 -39.66 1.86 -16.54
C ILE A 54 -39.76 1.19 -17.93
N LYS A 55 -39.23 -0.03 -18.09
CA LYS A 55 -39.14 -0.77 -19.37
C LYS A 55 -38.44 0.04 -20.47
N ASN A 56 -37.41 0.80 -20.09
CA ASN A 56 -36.66 1.62 -21.05
C ASN A 56 -35.74 0.75 -21.90
N VAL A 57 -36.15 0.46 -23.14
CA VAL A 57 -35.42 -0.44 -24.06
C VAL A 57 -34.03 0.08 -24.42
N ILE A 58 -33.81 1.40 -24.40
CA ILE A 58 -32.54 2.02 -24.79
C ILE A 58 -31.54 1.99 -23.62
N LEU A 59 -32.00 2.32 -22.40
CA LEU A 59 -31.13 2.39 -21.22
C LEU A 59 -30.94 1.05 -20.52
N LEU A 60 -31.80 0.06 -20.77
CA LEU A 60 -31.67 -1.27 -20.18
C LEU A 60 -30.33 -1.95 -20.54
N PRO A 61 -29.88 -2.03 -21.81
CA PRO A 61 -28.55 -2.56 -22.14
C PRO A 61 -27.42 -1.79 -21.46
N LEU A 62 -27.52 -0.46 -21.39
CA LEU A 62 -26.52 0.37 -20.70
C LEU A 62 -26.45 0.03 -19.21
N SER A 63 -27.58 -0.19 -18.55
CA SER A 63 -27.61 -0.56 -17.14
C SER A 63 -26.89 -1.89 -16.85
N ILE A 64 -27.03 -2.88 -17.74
CA ILE A 64 -26.30 -4.15 -17.65
C ILE A 64 -24.80 -3.92 -17.81
N VAL A 65 -24.38 -3.12 -18.79
CA VAL A 65 -22.96 -2.77 -18.99
C VAL A 65 -22.39 -2.06 -17.75
N THR A 66 -23.13 -1.12 -17.15
CA THR A 66 -22.69 -0.43 -15.94
C THR A 66 -22.56 -1.36 -14.73
N LEU A 67 -23.43 -2.37 -14.60
CA LEU A 67 -23.34 -3.39 -13.55
C LEU A 67 -22.10 -4.28 -13.74
N ILE A 68 -21.83 -4.71 -14.97
CA ILE A 68 -20.62 -5.48 -15.27
C ILE A 68 -19.37 -4.65 -14.94
N ALA A 69 -19.34 -3.39 -15.38
CA ALA A 69 -18.24 -2.47 -15.10
C ALA A 69 -18.05 -2.24 -13.59
N SER A 70 -19.13 -2.11 -12.81
CA SER A 70 -19.06 -1.91 -11.37
C SER A 70 -18.51 -3.14 -10.64
N ILE A 71 -18.84 -4.36 -11.08
CA ILE A 71 -18.24 -5.61 -10.58
C ILE A 71 -16.73 -5.63 -10.82
N PHE A 72 -16.29 -5.32 -12.04
CA PHE A 72 -14.85 -5.24 -12.35
C PHE A 72 -14.15 -4.18 -11.52
N TYR A 73 -14.78 -3.01 -11.33
CA TYR A 73 -14.24 -1.93 -10.54
C TYR A 73 -14.14 -2.30 -9.05
N ALA A 74 -15.18 -2.92 -8.48
CA ALA A 74 -15.17 -3.42 -7.10
C ALA A 74 -14.08 -4.48 -6.88
N HIS A 75 -13.94 -5.43 -7.81
CA HIS A 75 -12.87 -6.42 -7.77
C HIS A 75 -11.49 -5.76 -7.85
N PHE A 76 -11.31 -4.80 -8.75
CA PHE A 76 -10.07 -4.03 -8.87
C PHE A 76 -9.73 -3.35 -7.55
N ILE A 77 -10.64 -2.61 -6.93
CA ILE A 77 -10.45 -1.95 -5.62
C ILE A 77 -10.03 -2.95 -4.55
N TYR A 78 -10.78 -4.06 -4.43
CA TYR A 78 -10.50 -5.11 -3.45
C TYR A 78 -9.06 -5.64 -3.58
N THR A 79 -8.63 -5.94 -4.80
CA THR A 79 -7.26 -6.43 -5.04
C THR A 79 -6.20 -5.38 -4.70
N GLN A 80 -6.45 -4.09 -4.94
CA GLN A 80 -5.52 -3.02 -4.58
C GLN A 80 -5.38 -2.89 -3.06
N ILE A 81 -6.48 -2.99 -2.31
CA ILE A 81 -6.46 -2.92 -0.84
C ILE A 81 -5.63 -4.08 -0.26
N ILE A 82 -5.83 -5.32 -0.73
CA ILE A 82 -5.05 -6.47 -0.25
C ILE A 82 -3.56 -6.30 -0.58
N LYS A 83 -3.25 -5.86 -1.80
CA LYS A 83 -1.87 -5.63 -2.23
C LYS A 83 -1.21 -4.52 -1.42
N ALA A 84 -1.97 -3.57 -0.89
CA ALA A 84 -1.43 -2.41 -0.20
C ALA A 84 -0.62 -2.78 1.06
N SER A 85 -0.98 -3.85 1.75
CA SER A 85 -0.33 -4.27 3.01
C SER A 85 0.78 -5.32 2.84
N LYS A 86 0.91 -5.95 1.66
CA LYS A 86 1.82 -7.09 1.47
C LYS A 86 3.26 -6.61 1.22
N PHE A 87 4.21 -7.12 1.98
CA PHE A 87 5.63 -6.83 1.72
C PHE A 87 6.08 -7.43 0.39
N ARG A 88 7.06 -6.77 -0.22
CA ARG A 88 7.93 -7.40 -1.20
C ARG A 88 9.16 -7.92 -0.51
N LYS A 89 9.69 -9.02 -1.01
CA LYS A 89 10.89 -9.65 -0.50
C LYS A 89 12.04 -9.45 -1.49
N THR A 90 13.21 -9.12 -0.97
CA THR A 90 14.49 -9.20 -1.68
C THR A 90 15.50 -10.00 -0.87
N LYS A 91 16.46 -10.62 -1.55
CA LYS A 91 17.56 -11.34 -0.90
C LYS A 91 18.57 -10.32 -0.36
N GLY A 92 19.10 -10.60 0.81
CA GLY A 92 20.27 -9.94 1.39
C GLY A 92 21.28 -10.99 1.85
N ILE A 93 22.27 -10.56 2.64
CA ILE A 93 23.37 -11.42 3.08
C ILE A 93 23.17 -11.87 4.53
N GLY A 94 22.94 -10.92 5.42
CA GLY A 94 22.77 -11.16 6.84
C GLY A 94 22.20 -9.92 7.51
N LYS A 95 21.40 -10.13 8.55
CA LYS A 95 20.57 -9.07 9.16
C LYS A 95 21.34 -7.78 9.49
N LYS A 96 22.48 -7.89 10.20
CA LYS A 96 23.29 -6.72 10.58
C LYS A 96 23.83 -6.00 9.35
N THR A 97 24.43 -6.75 8.43
CA THR A 97 24.96 -6.21 7.18
C THR A 97 23.88 -5.57 6.30
N ASN A 98 22.66 -6.13 6.29
CA ASN A 98 21.52 -5.59 5.57
C ASN A 98 21.04 -4.27 6.20
N ILE A 99 21.04 -4.16 7.53
CA ILE A 99 20.72 -2.93 8.25
C ILE A 99 21.73 -1.84 7.85
N ASP A 100 23.02 -2.12 8.04
CA ASP A 100 24.10 -1.16 7.77
C ASP A 100 24.06 -0.69 6.29
N LEU A 101 23.79 -1.61 5.36
CA LEU A 101 23.64 -1.27 3.94
C LEU A 101 22.46 -0.33 3.69
N VAL A 102 21.28 -0.64 4.23
CA VAL A 102 20.09 0.20 4.00
C VAL A 102 20.28 1.58 4.63
N GLU A 103 20.92 1.68 5.79
CA GLU A 103 21.26 2.96 6.40
C GLU A 103 22.20 3.78 5.49
N ASN A 104 23.22 3.14 4.92
CA ASN A 104 24.11 3.77 3.93
C ASN A 104 23.37 4.23 2.67
N ILE A 105 22.47 3.41 2.12
CA ILE A 105 21.64 3.79 0.97
C ILE A 105 20.77 5.00 1.31
N CYS A 106 20.14 5.00 2.49
CA CYS A 106 19.31 6.14 2.93
C CYS A 106 20.14 7.41 3.02
N HIS A 107 21.34 7.34 3.61
CA HIS A 107 22.25 8.49 3.70
C HIS A 107 22.65 9.01 2.32
N ARG A 108 23.06 8.13 1.39
CA ARG A 108 23.43 8.51 0.01
C ARG A 108 22.27 9.16 -0.75
N ASN A 109 21.05 8.64 -0.58
CA ASN A 109 19.86 9.12 -1.27
C ASN A 109 19.20 10.32 -0.57
N GLY A 110 19.74 10.78 0.56
CA GLY A 110 19.16 11.86 1.37
C GLY A 110 17.79 11.49 1.97
N TRP A 111 17.53 10.20 2.17
CA TRP A 111 16.29 9.71 2.77
C TRP A 111 16.38 9.71 4.29
N LYS A 112 15.31 10.13 4.96
CA LYS A 112 15.30 10.31 6.42
C LYS A 112 14.74 9.07 7.11
N ILE A 113 15.55 8.40 7.93
CA ILE A 113 15.08 7.34 8.83
C ILE A 113 14.37 8.00 10.02
N VAL A 114 13.08 7.74 10.21
CA VAL A 114 12.27 8.35 11.29
C VAL A 114 11.94 7.39 12.42
N LYS A 115 12.07 6.09 12.17
CA LYS A 115 11.95 5.05 13.20
C LYS A 115 12.94 3.95 12.86
N SER A 116 13.69 3.51 13.87
CA SER A 116 14.63 2.41 13.75
C SER A 116 14.45 1.49 14.96
N ASP A 117 14.44 0.19 14.73
CA ASP A 117 14.52 -0.81 15.78
C ASP A 117 15.44 -1.96 15.35
N LYS A 118 15.61 -2.96 16.23
CA LYS A 118 16.52 -4.10 15.99
C LYS A 118 16.17 -4.91 14.74
N GLN A 119 14.99 -4.74 14.12
CA GLN A 119 14.50 -5.57 13.03
C GLN A 119 13.91 -4.76 11.86
N SER A 120 13.92 -3.43 11.91
CA SER A 120 13.26 -2.62 10.91
C SER A 120 13.69 -1.16 10.90
N HIS A 121 13.46 -0.51 9.77
CA HIS A 121 13.42 0.95 9.67
C HIS A 121 12.12 1.41 9.03
N VAL A 122 11.72 2.62 9.40
CA VAL A 122 10.73 3.40 8.65
C VAL A 122 11.42 4.65 8.13
N ILE A 123 11.37 4.83 6.82
CA ILE A 123 12.10 5.84 6.08
C ILE A 123 11.08 6.78 5.43
N ILE A 124 11.23 8.08 5.64
CA ILE A 124 10.46 9.09 4.90
C ILE A 124 11.24 9.50 3.66
N ILE A 125 10.57 9.41 2.52
CA ILE A 125 11.11 9.82 1.23
C ILE A 125 10.70 11.28 0.97
N GLU A 126 11.46 12.21 1.54
CA GLU A 126 11.35 13.64 1.22
C GLU A 126 12.04 13.87 -0.13
N LYS A 127 11.38 14.54 -1.08
CA LYS A 127 11.89 14.86 -2.45
C LYS A 127 11.90 13.74 -3.51
N ALA A 128 11.02 12.75 -3.47
CA ALA A 128 10.71 12.04 -4.72
C ALA A 128 10.06 13.05 -5.69
N LYS A 129 10.71 13.38 -6.81
CA LYS A 129 10.21 14.28 -7.90
C LYS A 129 8.96 13.74 -8.63
N ILE A 130 8.09 13.02 -7.92
CA ILE A 130 6.91 12.36 -8.46
C ILE A 130 5.72 12.93 -7.71
N ALA A 131 4.99 13.81 -8.39
CA ALA A 131 3.82 14.59 -7.97
C ALA A 131 3.05 14.09 -6.73
N TYR A 132 2.65 15.06 -5.90
CA TYR A 132 1.88 15.00 -4.65
C TYR A 132 2.68 14.63 -3.39
N HIS A 133 3.13 15.68 -2.69
CA HIS A 133 3.99 15.71 -1.50
C HIS A 133 3.28 15.37 -0.17
N LEU A 134 2.32 14.44 -0.17
CA LEU A 134 1.83 13.87 1.08
C LEU A 134 2.73 12.68 1.41
N GLY A 135 3.70 12.93 2.30
CA GLY A 135 4.89 12.12 2.60
C GLY A 135 4.73 10.61 2.41
N ARG A 136 5.71 9.98 1.77
CA ARG A 136 5.75 8.53 1.57
C ARG A 136 6.61 7.88 2.64
N GLU A 137 6.10 6.81 3.21
CA GLU A 137 6.81 6.01 4.21
C GLU A 137 7.21 4.69 3.57
N LEU A 138 8.50 4.40 3.62
CA LEU A 138 9.09 3.14 3.19
C LEU A 138 9.41 2.34 4.44
N PHE A 139 8.72 1.21 4.59
CA PHE A 139 8.91 0.27 5.67
C PHE A 139 9.86 -0.82 5.21
N VAL A 140 10.95 -0.99 5.95
CA VAL A 140 11.95 -2.02 5.69
C VAL A 140 12.03 -2.90 6.93
N VAL A 141 11.92 -4.21 6.73
CA VAL A 141 11.94 -5.20 7.80
C VAL A 141 12.95 -6.29 7.44
N TYR A 142 13.74 -6.72 8.41
CA TYR A 142 14.84 -7.67 8.22
C TYR A 142 14.57 -8.97 8.94
N GLU A 143 14.66 -10.08 8.22
CA GLU A 143 14.52 -11.42 8.76
C GLU A 143 15.63 -12.31 8.18
N ASN A 144 16.54 -12.78 9.02
CA ASN A 144 17.66 -13.64 8.61
C ASN A 144 18.48 -13.03 7.44
N LYS A 145 18.36 -13.60 6.24
CA LYS A 145 19.01 -13.15 5.00
C LYS A 145 18.06 -12.42 4.06
N GLU A 146 16.91 -11.99 4.55
CA GLU A 146 15.82 -11.46 3.75
C GLU A 146 15.51 -10.03 4.18
N ILE A 147 15.18 -9.21 3.18
CA ILE A 147 14.78 -7.83 3.37
C ILE A 147 13.37 -7.69 2.80
N TYR A 148 12.43 -7.31 3.65
CA TYR A 148 11.05 -7.06 3.30
C TYR A 148 10.82 -5.57 3.19
N VAL A 149 10.29 -5.14 2.06
CA VAL A 149 10.16 -3.72 1.71
C VAL A 149 8.72 -3.44 1.30
N ARG A 150 8.16 -2.35 1.84
CA ARG A 150 6.87 -1.85 1.42
C ARG A 150 6.81 -0.34 1.53
N CYS A 151 6.46 0.33 0.44
CA CYS A 151 6.19 1.76 0.44
C CYS A 151 4.69 2.01 0.54
N LEU A 152 4.30 2.88 1.48
CA LEU A 152 2.96 3.42 1.60
C LEU A 152 2.95 4.89 1.16
N ALA A 153 1.84 5.27 0.54
CA ALA A 153 1.49 6.65 0.27
C ALA A 153 0.21 6.95 1.05
N TYR A 154 0.09 8.19 1.54
CA TYR A 154 -1.04 8.60 2.34
C TYR A 154 -1.82 9.71 1.66
N VAL A 155 -3.11 9.77 1.96
CA VAL A 155 -3.96 10.93 1.69
C VAL A 155 -4.22 11.70 2.99
N ARG A 156 -5.13 12.70 2.93
CA ARG A 156 -5.60 13.44 4.10
C ARG A 156 -5.97 12.50 5.25
N ALA A 157 -5.70 12.94 6.48
CA ALA A 157 -5.90 12.17 7.71
C ALA A 157 -5.10 10.85 7.84
N ASN A 158 -3.96 10.70 7.12
CA ASN A 158 -3.08 9.52 7.20
C ASN A 158 -3.74 8.19 6.77
N ALA A 159 -4.80 8.26 5.98
CA ALA A 159 -5.38 7.07 5.36
C ALA A 159 -4.43 6.56 4.26
N ILE A 160 -4.24 5.24 4.20
CA ILE A 160 -3.40 4.60 3.18
C ILE A 160 -4.08 4.77 1.84
N HIS A 161 -3.33 5.18 0.83
CA HIS A 161 -3.82 5.29 -0.54
C HIS A 161 -3.43 4.05 -1.37
N PRO A 162 -4.34 3.10 -1.61
CA PRO A 162 -4.00 1.84 -2.27
C PRO A 162 -3.71 2.01 -3.77
N PHE A 163 -4.21 3.09 -4.40
CA PHE A 163 -4.11 3.27 -5.86
C PHE A 163 -2.82 3.93 -6.35
N LEU A 164 -1.94 4.41 -5.45
CA LEU A 164 -0.64 5.00 -5.83
C LEU A 164 0.47 3.94 -6.00
N TRP A 165 0.08 2.70 -6.33
CA TRP A 165 0.95 1.53 -6.36
C TRP A 165 2.14 1.70 -7.31
N ARG A 166 1.97 2.30 -8.49
CA ARG A 166 3.06 2.53 -9.46
C ARG A 166 4.19 3.33 -8.84
N SER A 167 3.81 4.36 -8.09
CA SER A 167 4.76 5.28 -7.51
C SER A 167 5.42 4.73 -6.24
N GLN A 168 4.68 3.96 -5.45
CA GLN A 168 5.23 3.15 -4.35
C GLN A 168 6.25 2.14 -4.89
N ARG A 169 5.92 1.45 -5.99
CA ARG A 169 6.79 0.46 -6.64
C ARG A 169 8.09 1.06 -7.16
N LYS A 170 8.07 2.28 -7.70
CA LYS A 170 9.29 2.97 -8.13
C LYS A 170 10.28 3.17 -6.96
N ILE A 171 9.78 3.58 -5.79
CA ILE A 171 10.62 3.75 -4.59
C ILE A 171 11.13 2.40 -4.08
N GLU A 172 10.24 1.40 -3.99
CA GLU A 172 10.64 0.05 -3.59
C GLU A 172 11.69 -0.55 -4.52
N ASN A 173 11.55 -0.35 -5.84
CA ASN A 173 12.52 -0.80 -6.82
C ASN A 173 13.84 -0.06 -6.67
N SER A 174 13.83 1.26 -6.50
CA SER A 174 15.06 2.04 -6.27
C SER A 174 15.89 1.47 -5.13
N LEU A 175 15.28 1.18 -3.98
CA LEU A 175 15.99 0.55 -2.86
C LEU A 175 16.49 -0.85 -3.23
N ILE A 176 15.65 -1.69 -3.86
CA ILE A 176 16.01 -3.06 -4.21
C ILE A 176 17.17 -3.08 -5.22
N ASP A 177 17.17 -2.16 -6.18
CA ASP A 177 18.19 -2.06 -7.22
C ASP A 177 19.52 -1.57 -6.62
N ASP A 178 19.48 -0.58 -5.71
CA ASP A 178 20.66 -0.15 -4.94
C ASP A 178 21.25 -1.30 -4.11
N ILE A 179 20.40 -2.07 -3.42
CA ILE A 179 20.82 -3.25 -2.65
C ILE A 179 21.48 -4.29 -3.56
N ARG A 180 20.91 -4.53 -4.75
CA ARG A 180 21.47 -5.52 -5.68
C ARG A 180 22.80 -5.07 -6.24
N LYS A 181 22.93 -3.79 -6.57
CA LYS A 181 24.17 -3.21 -7.08
C LYS A 181 25.30 -3.34 -6.07
N ASP A 182 25.04 -3.02 -4.81
CA ASP A 182 26.08 -3.07 -3.77
C ASP A 182 26.46 -4.50 -3.32
N TRP A 183 25.59 -5.50 -3.56
CA TRP A 183 25.87 -6.90 -3.22
C TRP A 183 26.39 -7.77 -4.35
N PHE A 184 25.97 -7.50 -5.58
CA PHE A 184 26.21 -8.39 -6.72
C PHE A 184 26.85 -7.70 -7.92
N GLY A 185 27.08 -6.38 -7.85
CA GLY A 185 27.85 -5.62 -8.82
C GLY A 185 29.29 -5.46 -8.36
#